data_AF-A0A847ZUZ0-F1
#
_entry.id   AF-A0A847ZUZ0-F1
#
_cell.length_a   1.000
_cell.length_b   1.000
_cell.length_c   1.000
_cell.angle_alpha   90.00
_cell.angle_beta   90.00
_cell.angle_gamma   90.00
#
_symmetry.space_group_name_H-M   'P 1'
#
loop_
_entity.id
_entity.type
_entity.pdbx_description
1 polymer ?
#
loop_
_entity_poly.entity_id
_entity_poly.type
_entity_poly.pdbx_seq_one_letter_code
_entity_poly.pdbx_strand_id
1 'polypeptide(L)'
;ILGIRPGEKTADYLDWILTRLTVIGAAYLVLICLIPEFLVGYSGIPFYFGGTSLLIVVSVTLDTVAQMQGHMLAQQYGKLLEKASLRSKKK
;
A
#
# COMPACT_ATOMS: atom_id res chain seq x y z
N ILE A 1 -9.17 -13.23 -12.39
CA ILE A 1 -8.24 -13.90 -13.34
C ILE A 1 -9.11 -14.69 -14.31
N LEU A 2 -9.07 -14.35 -15.60
CA LEU A 2 -9.88 -15.00 -16.64
C LEU A 2 -8.97 -15.99 -17.40
N GLY A 3 -9.39 -17.26 -17.50
CA GLY A 3 -8.73 -18.26 -18.37
C GLY A 3 -7.68 -19.17 -17.73
N ILE A 4 -7.33 -19.00 -16.44
CA ILE A 4 -6.41 -19.90 -15.72
C ILE A 4 -7.22 -20.83 -14.83
N ARG A 5 -6.96 -22.15 -14.91
CA ARG A 5 -7.65 -23.13 -14.05
C ARG A 5 -7.37 -22.80 -12.58
N PRO A 6 -8.39 -22.61 -11.73
CA PRO A 6 -8.19 -22.29 -10.33
C PRO A 6 -7.38 -23.39 -9.62
N GLY A 7 -6.41 -22.99 -8.81
CA GLY A 7 -5.46 -23.88 -8.13
C GLY A 7 -4.01 -23.42 -8.33
N GLU A 8 -3.10 -24.38 -8.39
CA GLU A 8 -1.64 -24.18 -8.49
C GLU A 8 -1.24 -23.23 -9.63
N LYS A 9 -1.86 -23.38 -10.81
CA LYS A 9 -1.55 -22.55 -11.98
C LYS A 9 -1.89 -21.07 -11.82
N THR A 10 -2.88 -20.73 -10.98
CA THR A 10 -3.21 -19.34 -10.66
C THR A 10 -2.25 -18.76 -9.64
N ALA A 11 -1.80 -19.57 -8.68
CA ALA A 11 -0.81 -19.17 -7.68
C ALA A 11 0.54 -18.89 -8.35
N ASP A 12 1.04 -19.78 -9.20
CA ASP A 12 2.29 -19.59 -9.95
C ASP A 12 2.29 -18.30 -10.78
N TYR A 13 1.16 -17.99 -11.41
CA TYR A 13 1.00 -16.78 -12.21
C TYR A 13 1.02 -15.51 -11.35
N LEU A 14 0.31 -15.51 -10.22
CA LEU A 14 0.32 -14.40 -9.27
C LEU A 14 1.71 -14.18 -8.68
N ASP A 15 2.38 -15.26 -8.30
CA ASP A 15 3.70 -15.20 -7.68
C ASP A 15 4.75 -14.64 -8.65
N TRP A 16 4.68 -15.03 -9.93
CA TRP A 16 5.53 -14.46 -10.98
C TRP A 16 5.32 -12.95 -11.16
N ILE A 17 4.08 -12.47 -11.14
CA ILE A 17 3.78 -11.04 -11.24
C ILE A 17 4.25 -10.30 -10.00
N LEU A 18 3.89 -10.81 -8.82
CA LEU A 18 4.21 -10.21 -7.53
C LEU A 18 5.73 -10.06 -7.38
N THR A 19 6.50 -11.09 -7.71
CA THR A 19 7.96 -11.07 -7.62
C THR A 19 8.58 -9.96 -8.46
N ARG A 20 8.10 -9.75 -9.69
CA ARG A 20 8.63 -8.66 -10.54
C ARG A 20 8.28 -7.29 -9.99
N LEU A 21 7.06 -7.15 -9.49
CA LEU A 21 6.57 -5.88 -8.95
C LEU A 21 7.27 -5.53 -7.63
N THR A 22 7.52 -6.52 -6.76
CA THR A 22 8.23 -6.33 -5.49
C THR A 22 9.71 -6.03 -5.71
N VAL A 23 10.37 -6.66 -6.69
CA VAL A 23 11.78 -6.36 -7.01
C VAL A 23 11.95 -4.91 -7.45
N ILE A 24 11.06 -4.39 -8.30
CA ILE A 24 11.09 -2.98 -8.73
C ILE A 24 10.79 -2.05 -7.55
N GLY A 25 9.80 -2.40 -6.71
CA GLY A 25 9.46 -1.65 -5.51
C GLY A 25 10.60 -1.58 -4.49
N ALA A 26 11.28 -2.70 -4.25
CA ALA A 26 12.43 -2.76 -3.36
C ALA A 26 13.60 -1.91 -3.86
N ALA A 27 13.89 -1.96 -5.17
CA ALA A 27 14.92 -1.11 -5.77
C ALA A 27 14.62 0.39 -5.58
N TYR A 28 13.35 0.80 -5.74
CA TYR A 28 12.91 2.17 -5.48
C TYR A 28 13.08 2.59 -4.01
N LEU A 29 12.71 1.72 -3.06
CA LEU A 29 12.86 2.00 -1.63
C LEU A 29 14.32 2.10 -1.20
N VAL A 30 15.21 1.30 -1.78
CA VAL A 30 16.66 1.43 -1.52
C VAL A 30 17.18 2.77 -2.04
N LEU A 31 16.79 3.16 -3.26
CA LEU A 31 17.20 4.44 -3.83
C LEU A 31 16.78 5.64 -2.97
N ILE A 32 15.54 5.67 -2.49
CA ILE A 32 15.05 6.79 -1.67
C ILE A 32 15.74 6.87 -0.30
N CYS A 33 16.17 5.73 0.27
CA CYS A 33 16.95 5.70 1.51
C CYS A 33 18.40 6.15 1.31
N LEU A 34 18.97 5.89 0.14
CA LEU A 34 20.37 6.22 -0.18
C LEU A 34 20.60 7.72 -0.34
N ILE A 35 19.57 8.47 -0.79
CA ILE A 35 19.62 9.92 -0.97
C ILE A 35 20.02 10.66 0.34
N PRO A 36 19.28 10.55 1.45
CA PRO A 36 19.65 11.26 2.69
C PRO A 36 20.98 10.76 3.27
N GLU A 37 21.29 9.47 3.13
CA GLU A 37 22.55 8.91 3.63
C GLU A 37 23.76 9.48 2.90
N PHE A 38 23.66 9.68 1.59
CA PHE A 38 24.71 10.32 0.78
C PHE A 38 24.85 11.82 1.11
N LEU A 39 23.74 12.52 1.36
CA LEU A 39 23.75 13.93 1.76
C LEU A 39 24.41 14.16 3.12
N VAL A 40 24.11 13.30 4.11
CA VAL A 40 24.74 13.38 5.45
C VAL A 40 26.24 13.10 5.36
N GLY A 41 26.64 12.12 4.54
CA GLY A 41 28.05 11.78 4.34
C GLY A 41 28.89 12.90 3.71
N TYR A 42 28.31 13.71 2.81
CA TYR A 42 29.03 14.82 2.16
C TYR A 42 28.94 16.14 2.93
N SER A 43 27.80 16.44 3.56
CA SER A 43 27.55 17.76 4.16
C SER A 43 27.89 17.86 5.65
N GLY A 44 28.22 16.76 6.35
CA GLY A 44 28.75 16.77 7.73
C GLY A 44 27.81 17.35 8.80
N ILE A 45 26.60 17.77 8.43
CA ILE A 45 25.57 18.28 9.33
C ILE A 45 24.76 17.05 9.79
N PRO A 46 24.65 16.80 11.11
CA PRO A 46 23.87 15.69 11.64
C PRO A 46 22.38 15.96 11.36
N PHE A 47 21.89 15.42 10.25
CA PHE A 47 20.49 15.50 9.90
C PHE A 47 19.73 14.52 10.80
N TYR A 48 18.89 15.04 11.70
CA TYR A 48 18.03 14.22 12.58
C TYR A 48 17.01 13.38 11.77
N PHE A 49 16.82 13.68 10.48
CA PHE A 49 16.01 12.92 9.54
C PHE A 49 16.87 12.02 8.64
N GLY A 50 17.37 10.90 9.16
CA GLY A 50 18.07 9.87 8.36
C GLY A 50 17.14 9.02 7.48
N GLY A 51 17.72 8.06 6.74
CA GLY A 51 16.98 7.11 5.89
C GLY A 51 15.92 6.30 6.65
N THR A 52 16.22 5.88 7.88
CA THR A 52 15.28 5.13 8.73
C THR A 52 14.07 5.97 9.14
N SER A 53 14.26 7.24 9.52
CA SER A 53 13.13 8.12 9.84
C SER A 53 12.27 8.43 8.61
N LEU A 54 12.87 8.51 7.42
CA LEU A 54 12.13 8.70 6.18
C LEU A 54 11.24 7.49 5.86
N LEU A 55 11.77 6.27 6.03
CA LEU A 55 10.99 5.04 5.87
C LEU A 55 9.80 4.99 6.84
N ILE A 56 10.02 5.33 8.11
CA ILE A 56 8.97 5.34 9.14
C ILE A 56 7.87 6.35 8.77
N VAL A 57 8.21 7.55 8.35
CA VAL A 57 7.22 8.58 7.98
C VAL A 57 6.36 8.12 6.80
N VAL A 58 6.99 7.57 5.76
CA VAL A 58 6.26 7.09 4.58
C VAL A 58 5.38 5.89 4.94
N SER A 59 5.89 4.90 5.69
CA SER A 59 5.11 3.72 6.07
C SER A 59 3.91 4.08 6.93
N VAL A 60 4.11 4.89 7.99
CA VAL A 60 3.03 5.32 8.88
C VAL A 60 2.00 6.17 8.14
N THR A 61 2.43 7.02 7.21
CA THR A 61 1.50 7.82 6.39
C THR A 61 0.64 6.93 5.49
N LEU A 62 1.23 5.95 4.81
CA LEU A 62 0.50 4.99 3.99
C LEU A 62 -0.48 4.15 4.83
N ASP A 63 -0.05 3.67 6.00
CA ASP A 63 -0.90 2.92 6.92
C ASP A 63 -2.07 3.77 7.43
N THR A 64 -1.82 5.03 7.77
CA THR A 64 -2.85 5.97 8.24
C THR A 64 -3.87 6.25 7.14
N VAL A 65 -3.41 6.50 5.91
CA VAL A 65 -4.30 6.73 4.76
C VAL A 65 -5.14 5.48 4.47
N ALA A 66 -4.55 4.29 4.51
CA ALA A 66 -5.27 3.03 4.31
C ALA A 66 -6.36 2.81 5.37
N GLN A 67 -6.04 3.07 6.64
CA GLN A 67 -7.00 2.98 7.75
C GLN A 67 -8.15 3.98 7.60
N MET A 68 -7.87 5.22 7.21
CA MET A 68 -8.88 6.23 6.95
C MET A 68 -9.81 5.82 5.80
N GLN A 69 -9.25 5.31 4.70
CA GLN A 69 -10.03 4.83 3.56
C GLN A 69 -10.92 3.64 3.96
N GLY A 70 -10.41 2.69 4.76
CA GLY A 70 -11.18 1.54 5.24
C GLY A 70 -12.44 1.94 6.02
N HIS A 71 -12.32 2.92 6.93
CA HIS A 71 -13.46 3.44 7.68
C HIS A 71 -14.48 4.15 6.77
N MET A 72 -14.00 4.92 5.79
CA MET A 72 -14.87 5.63 4.85
C MET A 72 -15.64 4.67 3.92
N LEU A 73 -14.96 3.64 3.40
CA LEU A 73 -15.58 2.57 2.61
C LEU A 73 -16.65 1.83 3.44
N ALA A 74 -16.33 1.41 4.67
CA ALA A 74 -17.28 0.72 5.53
C ALA A 74 -18.57 1.53 5.78
N GLN A 75 -18.44 2.85 6.00
CA GLN A 75 -19.60 3.74 6.16
C GLN A 75 -20.41 3.89 4.85
N GLN A 76 -19.75 3.95 3.69
CA GLN A 76 -20.43 4.01 2.40
C GLN A 76 -21.19 2.70 2.10
N TYR A 77 -20.58 1.55 2.38
CA TYR A 77 -21.25 0.24 2.25
C TYR A 77 -22.46 0.14 3.18
N GLY A 78 -22.35 0.57 4.44
CA GLY A 78 -23.48 0.60 5.39
C GLY A 78 -24.66 1.44 4.87
N LYS A 79 -24.38 2.64 4.35
CA LYS A 79 -25.42 3.51 3.75
C LYS A 79 -26.07 2.91 2.50
N LEU A 80 -25.31 2.20 1.67
CA LEU A 80 -25.83 1.51 0.48
C LEU A 80 -26.73 0.33 0.87
N LEU A 81 -26.34 -0.45 1.88
CA LEU A 81 -27.14 -1.57 2.41
C LEU A 81 -28.42 -1.08 3.09
N GLU A 82 -28.36 0.00 3.89
CA GLU A 82 -29.53 0.62 4.51
C GLU A 82 -30.52 1.13 3.44
N LYS A 83 -30.03 1.83 2.40
CA LYS A 83 -30.87 2.25 1.26
C LYS A 83 -31.52 1.07 0.54
N ALA A 84 -30.80 -0.04 0.36
CA ALA A 84 -31.34 -1.24 -0.27
C ALA A 84 -32.46 -1.89 0.58
N SER A 85 -32.25 -1.97 1.90
CA SER A 85 -33.25 -2.50 2.85
C SER A 85 -34.52 -1.66 2.91
N LEU A 86 -34.41 -0.32 2.96
CA LEU A 86 -35.57 0.57 2.97
C LEU A 86 -36.37 0.52 1.66
N ARG A 87 -35.72 0.24 0.52
CA ARG A 87 -36.41 0.04 -0.77
C ARG A 87 -37.18 -1.28 -0.82
N SER A 88 -36.69 -2.32 -0.14
CA SER A 88 -37.38 -3.61 -0.03
C SER A 88 -38.62 -3.54 0.87
N LYS A 89 -38.64 -2.67 1.90
CA LYS A 89 -39.76 -2.54 2.83
C LYS A 89 -40.93 -1.70 2.30
N LYS A 90 -40.74 -1.02 1.16
CA LYS A 90 -41.74 -0.15 0.51
C LYS A 90 -42.54 -0.86 -0.59
N LYS A 91 -42.35 -2.16 -0.77
CA LYS A 91 -43.08 -3.03 -1.69
C LYS A 91 -43.83 -4.08 -0.89
#